data_AF-A0A0J8R304-F1
#
_entry.id   AF-A0A0J8R304-F1
#
_cell.length_a   1.000
_cell.length_b   1.000
_cell.length_c   1.000
_cell.angle_alpha   90.00
_cell.angle_beta   90.00
_cell.angle_gamma   90.00
#
_symmetry.space_group_name_H-M   'P 1'
#
loop_
_entity.id
_entity.type
_entity.pdbx_description
1 polymer ?
#
loop_
_entity_poly.entity_id
_entity_poly.type
_entity_poly.pdbx_seq_one_letter_code
_entity_poly.pdbx_strand_id
1 'polypeptide(L)'
;MYLKDPSVDRLKETIHYLDRVRFSNSYEESVSSAAAGGFVQLDYFLSNEDDFILNTNSIAPPAECSWLKPGTVFSGHQQATHSSSPSMLSHRVPGSNRLIDPVIVNGNENNRITVYTSSGRRYWAHSTSDLSGGSTDEPESSKMQQWPVKVTIHDIDYSTMTLSGTMEAYNIPDKTATNQSAHIITFLEGEIIDFHTHTLETKNFNASPEVDSCYWRELEPFQSQTPDEIVKSLVSKKWLSETLAKGWILMRWKERCFVSPSHSRQGLTISGFYYISIRREDGHIAGMYYDPGSSPYQELTLNPVLKERMAFPAYSFR
;
A
#
# COMPACT_ATOMS: atom_id res chain seq x y z
N MET A 1 -4.47 31.10 1.18
CA MET A 1 -3.48 30.32 1.95
C MET A 1 -4.21 29.14 2.55
N TYR A 2 -3.99 27.93 2.05
CA TYR A 2 -4.55 26.73 2.67
C TYR A 2 -3.78 26.48 3.97
N LEU A 3 -4.46 26.51 5.10
CA LEU A 3 -3.89 26.11 6.38
C LEU A 3 -3.58 24.62 6.28
N LYS A 4 -2.30 24.24 6.33
CA LYS A 4 -1.91 22.84 6.52
C LYS A 4 -2.53 22.37 7.83
N ASP A 5 -3.26 21.26 7.78
CA ASP A 5 -3.83 20.64 8.97
C ASP A 5 -2.68 20.13 9.86
N PRO A 6 -2.47 20.71 11.05
CA PRO A 6 -1.39 20.31 11.95
C PRO A 6 -1.46 18.83 12.33
N SER A 7 -2.66 18.24 12.33
CA SER A 7 -2.87 16.84 12.71
C SER A 7 -2.26 15.85 11.68
N VAL A 8 -2.27 16.21 10.39
CA VAL A 8 -1.64 15.41 9.32
C VAL A 8 -0.12 15.44 9.45
N ASP A 9 0.45 16.60 9.81
CA ASP A 9 1.89 16.73 10.08
C ASP A 9 2.30 15.90 11.32
N ARG A 10 1.42 15.76 12.33
CA ARG A 10 1.66 14.88 13.48
C ARG A 10 1.61 13.40 13.12
N LEU A 11 0.67 12.98 12.27
CA LEU A 11 0.64 11.58 11.80
C LEU A 11 1.91 11.23 11.04
N LYS A 12 2.34 12.11 10.13
CA LYS A 12 3.61 11.96 9.44
C LYS A 12 4.78 11.81 10.44
N GLU A 13 4.87 12.71 11.42
CA GLU A 13 5.92 12.65 12.42
C GLU A 13 5.84 11.36 13.25
N THR A 14 4.64 10.82 13.47
CA THR A 14 4.44 9.53 14.16
C THR A 14 4.98 8.36 13.34
N ILE A 15 4.75 8.35 12.03
CA ILE A 15 5.32 7.32 11.14
C ILE A 15 6.84 7.36 11.18
N HIS A 16 7.42 8.55 11.07
CA HIS A 16 8.88 8.74 11.13
C HIS A 16 9.44 8.42 12.52
N TYR A 17 8.72 8.76 13.59
CA TYR A 17 9.09 8.43 14.96
C TYR A 17 9.21 6.93 15.18
N LEU A 18 8.22 6.14 14.72
CA LEU A 18 8.24 4.68 14.84
C LEU A 18 9.43 4.05 14.12
N ASP A 19 9.87 4.62 12.99
CA ASP A 19 11.11 4.19 12.33
C ASP A 19 12.36 4.54 13.15
N ARG A 20 12.42 5.73 13.77
CA ARG A 20 13.57 6.13 14.61
C ARG A 20 13.74 5.22 15.83
N VAL A 21 12.65 4.97 16.58
CA VAL A 21 12.74 4.18 17.83
C VAL A 21 13.04 2.70 17.62
N ARG A 22 12.93 2.23 16.37
CA ARG A 22 13.35 0.89 15.96
C ARG A 22 14.86 0.67 16.08
N PHE A 23 15.63 1.74 15.93
CA PHE A 23 17.09 1.72 15.98
C PHE A 23 17.65 2.28 17.29
N SER A 24 16.79 2.72 18.21
CA SER A 24 17.22 3.25 19.50
C SER A 24 17.82 2.14 20.38
N ASN A 25 18.98 2.42 20.96
CA ASN A 25 19.74 1.45 21.76
C ASN A 25 19.64 1.70 23.27
N SER A 26 18.93 2.75 23.68
CA SER A 26 18.76 3.10 25.09
C SER A 26 17.40 3.75 25.35
N TYR A 27 16.99 3.71 26.62
CA TYR A 27 15.80 4.41 27.10
C TYR A 27 15.89 5.92 26.87
N GLU A 28 17.05 6.53 27.16
CA GLU A 28 17.28 7.97 27.01
C GLU A 28 17.17 8.45 25.55
N GLU A 29 17.70 7.66 24.61
CA GLU A 29 17.58 7.94 23.17
C GLU A 29 16.12 7.85 22.69
N SER A 30 15.37 6.87 23.21
CA SER A 30 13.96 6.67 22.89
C SER A 30 13.09 7.83 23.40
N VAL A 31 13.34 8.28 24.63
CA VAL A 31 12.68 9.44 25.23
C VAL A 31 13.05 10.73 24.50
N SER A 32 14.32 10.90 24.13
CA SER A 32 14.77 12.05 23.34
C SER A 32 14.10 12.09 21.96
N SER A 33 13.94 10.93 21.31
CA SER A 33 13.22 10.79 20.04
C SER A 33 11.74 11.12 20.18
N ALA A 34 11.11 10.73 21.30
CA ALA A 34 9.72 11.06 21.61
C ALA A 34 9.55 12.56 21.88
N ALA A 35 10.49 13.19 22.58
CA ALA A 35 10.50 14.63 22.83
C ALA A 35 10.65 15.42 21.53
N ALA A 36 11.57 15.00 20.65
CA ALA A 36 11.78 15.61 19.34
C ALA A 36 10.54 15.51 18.43
N GLY A 37 9.78 14.41 18.53
CA GLY A 37 8.50 14.24 17.83
C GLY A 37 7.31 14.97 18.49
N GLY A 38 7.53 15.67 19.61
CA GLY A 38 6.48 16.41 20.31
C GLY A 38 5.53 15.53 21.14
N PHE A 39 5.87 14.28 21.41
CA PHE A 39 5.01 13.34 22.15
C PHE A 39 5.06 13.55 23.67
N VAL A 40 6.16 14.09 24.21
CA VAL A 40 6.35 14.30 25.66
C VAL A 40 5.42 15.39 26.22
N GLN A 41 4.89 16.26 25.36
CA GLN A 41 3.87 17.25 25.74
C GLN A 41 2.43 16.72 25.64
N LEU A 42 2.25 15.50 25.16
CA LEU A 42 0.92 14.91 25.03
C LEU A 42 0.51 14.39 26.41
N ASP A 43 -0.65 14.84 26.93
CA ASP A 43 -1.22 14.34 28.20
C ASP A 43 -1.26 12.80 28.24
N TYR A 44 -1.37 12.17 27.07
CA TYR A 44 -1.27 10.72 26.88
C TYR A 44 0.03 10.12 27.39
N PHE A 45 1.19 10.71 27.07
CA PHE A 45 2.51 10.20 27.45
C PHE A 45 2.67 10.19 28.98
N LEU A 46 2.28 11.28 29.65
CA LEU A 46 2.34 11.38 31.11
C LEU A 46 1.33 10.46 31.82
N SER A 47 0.21 10.16 31.17
CA SER A 47 -0.84 9.33 31.75
C SER A 47 -0.69 7.83 31.47
N ASN A 48 0.11 7.44 30.46
CA ASN A 48 0.20 6.07 29.95
C ASN A 48 1.64 5.67 29.58
N GLU A 49 2.63 6.02 30.41
CA GLU A 49 4.04 5.74 30.16
C GLU A 49 4.32 4.26 29.81
N ASP A 50 3.64 3.33 30.50
CA ASP A 50 3.79 1.89 30.25
C ASP A 50 3.27 1.45 28.87
N ASP A 51 2.24 2.13 28.35
CA ASP A 51 1.63 1.80 27.06
C ASP A 51 2.32 2.49 25.88
N PHE A 52 3.08 3.55 26.13
CA PHE A 52 3.74 4.30 25.07
C PHE A 52 4.92 3.51 24.45
N ILE A 53 4.99 3.50 23.12
CA ILE A 53 6.01 2.76 22.36
C ILE A 53 7.32 3.52 22.35
N LEU A 54 8.22 3.18 23.28
CA LEU A 54 9.61 3.66 23.27
C LEU A 54 10.56 2.72 22.51
N ASN A 55 10.14 1.47 22.25
CA ASN A 55 10.96 0.47 21.58
C ASN A 55 10.06 -0.47 20.79
N THR A 56 10.24 -0.56 19.47
CA THR A 56 9.41 -1.42 18.61
C THR A 56 9.66 -2.90 18.80
N ASN A 57 10.78 -3.31 19.43
CA ASN A 57 11.01 -4.70 19.81
C ASN A 57 10.00 -5.22 20.85
N SER A 58 9.24 -4.32 21.49
CA SER A 58 8.13 -4.70 22.38
C SER A 58 6.84 -5.07 21.61
N ILE A 59 6.80 -4.79 20.30
CA ILE A 59 5.66 -5.12 19.43
C ILE A 59 5.91 -6.52 18.89
N ALA A 60 4.97 -7.44 19.17
CA ALA A 60 5.05 -8.77 18.60
C ALA A 60 4.80 -8.70 17.08
N PRO A 61 5.54 -9.49 16.28
CA PRO A 61 5.26 -9.58 14.85
C PRO A 61 3.83 -10.08 14.59
N PRO A 62 3.21 -9.73 13.44
CA PRO A 62 1.90 -10.23 13.08
C PRO A 62 1.88 -11.76 13.10
N ALA A 63 0.95 -12.34 13.88
CA ALA A 63 0.74 -13.78 13.90
C ALA A 63 0.31 -14.29 12.51
N GLU A 64 0.55 -15.57 12.23
CA GLU A 64 0.09 -16.19 10.99
C GLU A 64 -1.40 -15.96 10.74
N CYS A 65 -1.79 -15.81 9.48
CA CYS A 65 -3.18 -15.60 9.07
C CYS A 65 -3.65 -16.73 8.17
N SER A 66 -4.84 -17.25 8.46
CA SER A 66 -5.46 -18.33 7.68
C SER A 66 -5.70 -17.94 6.22
N TRP A 67 -5.91 -16.65 5.96
CA TRP A 67 -6.05 -16.07 4.63
C TRP A 67 -4.70 -15.85 3.91
N LEU A 68 -3.59 -15.81 4.63
CA LEU A 68 -2.25 -15.58 4.05
C LEU A 68 -1.45 -16.89 4.04
N LYS A 69 -1.75 -17.75 3.06
CA LYS A 69 -1.10 -19.05 2.88
C LYS A 69 -0.70 -19.29 1.42
N PRO A 70 0.35 -20.09 1.17
CA PRO A 70 0.67 -20.56 -0.17
C PRO A 70 -0.57 -21.17 -0.86
N GLY A 71 -0.86 -20.69 -2.07
CA GLY A 71 -2.00 -21.13 -2.87
C GLY A 71 -3.33 -20.42 -2.59
N THR A 72 -3.41 -19.50 -1.60
CA THR A 72 -4.63 -18.69 -1.42
C THR A 72 -4.85 -17.81 -2.64
N VAL A 73 -6.09 -17.77 -3.10
CA VAL A 73 -6.52 -16.92 -4.22
C VAL A 73 -7.52 -15.89 -3.71
N PHE A 74 -7.32 -14.64 -4.13
CA PHE A 74 -8.24 -13.53 -3.93
C PHE A 74 -8.76 -13.05 -5.28
N SER A 75 -10.01 -12.60 -5.33
CA SER A 75 -10.59 -12.01 -6.52
C SER A 75 -11.41 -10.78 -6.17
N GLY A 76 -11.40 -9.81 -7.07
CA GLY A 76 -12.18 -8.60 -6.95
C GLY A 76 -11.81 -7.67 -8.08
N HIS A 77 -11.56 -6.41 -7.79
CA HIS A 77 -11.41 -5.40 -8.82
C HIS A 77 -10.47 -4.29 -8.40
N GLN A 78 -9.91 -3.61 -9.40
CA GLN A 78 -9.27 -2.31 -9.22
C GLN A 78 -10.12 -1.23 -9.87
N GLN A 79 -10.18 -0.05 -9.24
CA GLN A 79 -10.94 1.09 -9.69
C GLN A 79 -10.07 2.35 -9.74
N ALA A 80 -10.06 3.03 -10.90
CA ALA A 80 -9.50 4.36 -11.00
C ALA A 80 -10.52 5.40 -10.48
N THR A 81 -10.10 6.32 -9.62
CA THR A 81 -10.98 7.38 -9.10
C THR A 81 -10.89 8.65 -9.94
N HIS A 82 -12.03 9.29 -10.25
CA HIS A 82 -12.06 10.68 -10.71
C HIS A 82 -12.06 11.61 -9.49
N SER A 83 -11.01 12.40 -9.35
CA SER A 83 -10.95 13.45 -8.34
C SER A 83 -11.98 14.56 -8.63
N SER A 84 -13.12 14.55 -7.94
CA SER A 84 -14.05 15.70 -7.89
C SER A 84 -13.85 16.59 -6.64
N SER A 85 -12.87 16.28 -5.79
CA SER A 85 -12.56 17.08 -4.59
C SER A 85 -11.42 18.08 -4.85
N PRO A 86 -11.67 19.41 -4.83
CA PRO A 86 -10.65 20.43 -5.11
C PRO A 86 -9.56 20.56 -4.03
N SER A 87 -9.70 19.89 -2.88
CA SER A 87 -8.66 19.79 -1.84
C SER A 87 -7.55 18.79 -2.17
N MET A 88 -7.72 17.92 -3.18
CA MET A 88 -6.88 16.73 -3.40
C MET A 88 -5.82 16.87 -4.51
N LEU A 89 -5.77 18.00 -5.21
CA LEU A 89 -4.82 18.24 -6.32
C LEU A 89 -3.44 18.76 -5.86
N SER A 90 -3.27 19.08 -4.58
CA SER A 90 -2.07 19.73 -4.02
C SER A 90 -0.92 18.77 -3.69
N HIS A 91 -1.16 17.46 -3.62
CA HIS A 91 -0.14 16.46 -3.28
C HIS A 91 0.73 16.03 -4.47
N ARG A 92 0.59 16.67 -5.65
CA ARG A 92 1.56 16.54 -6.74
C ARG A 92 2.85 17.26 -6.35
N VAL A 93 3.79 16.53 -5.75
CA VAL A 93 5.17 17.01 -5.59
C VAL A 93 5.84 17.06 -6.96
N PRO A 94 6.46 18.17 -7.38
CA PRO A 94 7.25 18.19 -8.60
C PRO A 94 8.44 17.24 -8.44
N GLY A 95 8.49 16.18 -9.24
CA GLY A 95 9.62 15.26 -9.25
C GLY A 95 10.92 16.00 -9.54
N SER A 96 11.89 15.90 -8.62
CA SER A 96 13.28 16.28 -8.89
C SER A 96 13.82 15.35 -9.98
N ASN A 97 14.41 15.91 -11.04
CA ASN A 97 15.14 15.16 -12.06
C ASN A 97 16.33 14.45 -11.40
N ARG A 98 16.13 13.23 -10.88
CA ARG A 98 17.18 12.29 -10.57
C ARG A 98 17.01 11.07 -11.46
N LEU A 99 18.08 10.77 -12.18
CA LEU A 99 18.22 9.57 -13.00
C LEU A 99 17.96 8.35 -12.09
N ILE A 100 17.05 7.48 -12.53
CA ILE A 100 16.63 6.29 -11.81
C ILE A 100 17.78 5.29 -11.87
N ASP A 101 18.52 5.13 -10.79
CA ASP A 101 19.46 4.03 -10.64
C ASP A 101 18.69 2.73 -10.32
N PRO A 102 19.03 1.59 -10.97
CA PRO A 102 18.41 0.31 -10.63
C PRO A 102 18.87 -0.16 -9.24
N VAL A 103 17.91 -0.53 -8.40
CA VAL A 103 18.18 -1.19 -7.11
C VAL A 103 18.68 -2.61 -7.36
N ILE A 104 19.93 -2.88 -6.98
CA ILE A 104 20.56 -4.20 -7.05
C ILE A 104 20.39 -4.88 -5.69
N VAL A 105 19.70 -6.02 -5.64
CA VAL A 105 19.75 -6.95 -4.49
C VAL A 105 20.30 -8.28 -4.98
N ASN A 106 21.54 -8.56 -4.59
CA ASN A 106 22.31 -9.81 -4.66
C ASN A 106 21.86 -10.87 -5.70
N GLY A 107 22.50 -10.83 -6.87
CA GLY A 107 22.44 -11.89 -7.88
C GLY A 107 23.71 -11.88 -8.74
N ASN A 108 24.35 -13.05 -8.85
CA ASN A 108 25.57 -13.33 -9.60
C ASN A 108 25.65 -12.60 -10.96
N GLU A 109 26.81 -11.98 -11.26
CA GLU A 109 27.02 -10.99 -12.33
C GLU A 109 26.76 -11.46 -13.77
N ASN A 110 26.46 -12.74 -13.99
CA ASN A 110 26.53 -13.36 -15.32
C ASN A 110 25.19 -13.48 -16.07
N ASN A 111 24.08 -12.92 -15.58
CA ASN A 111 22.80 -12.97 -16.33
C ASN A 111 21.87 -11.75 -16.09
N ARG A 112 22.38 -10.53 -16.32
CA ARG A 112 21.58 -9.29 -16.27
C ARG A 112 20.58 -9.23 -17.44
N ILE A 113 19.28 -9.32 -17.14
CA ILE A 113 18.22 -8.90 -18.06
C ILE A 113 17.87 -7.45 -17.74
N THR A 114 18.33 -6.51 -18.57
CA THR A 114 17.98 -5.09 -18.45
C THR A 114 16.60 -4.86 -19.06
N VAL A 115 15.59 -4.65 -18.22
CA VAL A 115 14.23 -4.28 -18.70
C VAL A 115 14.13 -2.76 -18.74
N TYR A 116 14.23 -2.19 -19.94
CA TYR A 116 13.90 -0.78 -20.17
C TYR A 116 12.37 -0.64 -20.23
N THR A 117 11.75 -0.03 -19.24
CA THR A 117 10.40 0.54 -19.41
C THR A 117 10.57 1.91 -20.03
N SER A 118 10.35 2.04 -21.35
CA SER A 118 10.35 3.33 -22.02
C SER A 118 9.18 4.19 -21.50
N SER A 119 9.46 5.03 -20.50
CA SER A 119 8.55 6.05 -19.97
C SER A 119 8.39 7.18 -20.98
N GLY A 120 7.15 7.45 -21.41
CA GLY A 120 6.89 8.56 -22.33
C GLY A 120 5.43 8.96 -22.59
N ARG A 121 4.43 8.36 -21.94
CA ARG A 121 3.04 8.85 -22.06
C ARG A 121 2.41 9.06 -20.70
N ARG A 122 2.17 10.34 -20.40
CA ARG A 122 1.45 10.84 -19.22
C ARG A 122 -0.02 10.47 -19.38
N TYR A 123 -0.63 9.81 -18.40
CA TYR A 123 -2.08 9.68 -18.35
C TYR A 123 -2.66 11.04 -18.00
N TRP A 124 -3.08 11.79 -19.02
CA TRP A 124 -3.92 12.96 -18.80
C TRP A 124 -5.36 12.47 -18.69
N ALA A 125 -5.89 12.38 -17.47
CA ALA A 125 -7.33 12.54 -17.30
C ALA A 125 -7.66 13.99 -17.64
N HIS A 126 -8.03 14.25 -18.91
CA HIS A 126 -8.48 15.58 -19.31
C HIS A 126 -9.85 15.84 -18.67
N SER A 127 -9.92 16.91 -17.87
CA SER A 127 -11.16 17.57 -17.48
C SER A 127 -11.81 18.15 -18.74
N THR A 128 -12.87 17.53 -19.23
CA THR A 128 -13.80 18.22 -20.12
C THR A 128 -14.87 18.87 -19.27
N SER A 129 -14.88 20.21 -19.26
CA SER A 129 -15.99 21.00 -18.79
C SER A 129 -17.21 20.71 -19.67
N ASP A 130 -18.19 19.96 -19.16
CA ASP A 130 -19.45 19.74 -19.86
C ASP A 130 -20.33 21.00 -19.80
N LEU A 131 -20.66 21.49 -21.00
CA LEU A 131 -21.79 22.37 -21.23
C LEU A 131 -23.07 21.50 -21.26
N SER A 132 -23.94 21.75 -20.29
CA SER A 132 -25.41 21.62 -20.33
C SER A 132 -26.05 20.58 -21.28
N GLY A 133 -26.74 19.58 -20.70
CA GLY A 133 -27.79 18.83 -21.38
C GLY A 133 -28.36 17.71 -20.50
N GLY A 134 -29.56 17.92 -19.93
CA GLY A 134 -30.19 16.96 -19.03
C GLY A 134 -30.73 15.72 -19.74
N SER A 135 -30.51 14.56 -19.12
CA SER A 135 -31.36 13.37 -19.25
C SER A 135 -31.10 12.46 -18.03
N THR A 136 -32.18 12.02 -17.40
CA THR A 136 -32.20 11.06 -16.29
C THR A 136 -31.98 9.65 -16.85
N ASP A 137 -30.73 9.22 -16.92
CA ASP A 137 -30.31 7.83 -17.03
C ASP A 137 -29.06 7.68 -16.15
N GLU A 138 -29.03 6.69 -15.25
CA GLU A 138 -27.82 6.40 -14.47
C GLU A 138 -26.65 6.12 -15.42
N PRO A 139 -25.47 6.74 -15.24
CA PRO A 139 -24.48 6.75 -16.30
C PRO A 139 -23.72 5.40 -16.34
N GLU A 140 -23.79 4.73 -17.50
CA GLU A 140 -22.95 3.58 -17.88
C GLU A 140 -21.43 3.86 -17.79
N SER A 141 -21.02 5.12 -17.61
CA SER A 141 -19.63 5.55 -17.50
C SER A 141 -18.92 5.06 -16.21
N SER A 142 -19.68 4.66 -15.19
CA SER A 142 -19.14 4.15 -13.92
C SER A 142 -18.54 2.74 -14.04
N LYS A 143 -19.14 1.86 -14.86
CA LYS A 143 -18.64 0.49 -15.11
C LYS A 143 -17.33 0.47 -15.88
N MET A 144 -16.99 1.54 -16.61
CA MET A 144 -15.80 1.61 -17.45
C MET A 144 -14.49 1.89 -16.71
N GLN A 145 -14.51 2.10 -15.39
CA GLN A 145 -13.31 2.45 -14.60
C GLN A 145 -12.88 1.38 -13.62
N GLN A 146 -13.60 0.27 -13.59
CA GLN A 146 -13.35 -0.87 -12.73
C GLN A 146 -12.95 -2.06 -13.59
N TRP A 147 -11.85 -2.71 -13.26
CA TRP A 147 -11.42 -3.93 -13.96
C TRP A 147 -11.19 -5.08 -13.00
N PRO A 148 -11.57 -6.32 -13.37
CA PRO A 148 -11.34 -7.48 -12.52
C PRO A 148 -9.86 -7.72 -12.25
N VAL A 149 -9.57 -8.09 -11.01
CA VAL A 149 -8.25 -8.47 -10.53
C VAL A 149 -8.33 -9.78 -9.77
N LYS A 150 -7.34 -10.65 -9.98
CA LYS A 150 -7.15 -11.89 -9.22
C LYS A 150 -5.72 -11.93 -8.71
N VAL A 151 -5.56 -12.22 -7.42
CA VAL A 151 -4.24 -12.37 -6.79
C VAL A 151 -4.09 -13.80 -6.30
N THR A 152 -2.94 -14.41 -6.55
CA THR A 152 -2.58 -15.72 -6.00
C THR A 152 -1.33 -15.56 -5.17
N ILE A 153 -1.41 -15.94 -3.89
CA ILE A 153 -0.25 -15.98 -3.00
C ILE A 153 0.54 -17.25 -3.27
N HIS A 154 1.85 -17.13 -3.49
CA HIS A 154 2.73 -18.26 -3.78
C HIS A 154 3.48 -18.73 -2.54
N ASP A 155 4.06 -17.81 -1.79
CA ASP A 155 4.88 -18.12 -0.63
C ASP A 155 4.82 -16.98 0.40
N ILE A 156 5.01 -17.32 1.68
CA ILE A 156 5.16 -16.36 2.78
C ILE A 156 6.33 -16.79 3.65
N ASP A 157 7.30 -15.90 3.82
CA ASP A 157 8.42 -16.07 4.74
C ASP A 157 8.23 -15.13 5.94
N TYR A 158 7.75 -15.68 7.05
CA TYR A 158 7.57 -14.95 8.30
C TYR A 158 8.89 -14.60 9.01
N SER A 159 10.04 -15.18 8.59
CA SER A 159 11.34 -14.80 9.16
C SER A 159 11.84 -13.46 8.59
N THR A 160 11.52 -13.17 7.34
CA THR A 160 11.85 -11.90 6.66
C THR A 160 10.65 -10.96 6.53
N MET A 161 9.47 -11.42 6.97
CA MET A 161 8.19 -10.72 6.80
C MET A 161 7.91 -10.35 5.34
N THR A 162 8.13 -11.31 4.44
CA THR A 162 7.91 -11.13 3.01
C THR A 162 6.93 -12.14 2.45
N LEU A 163 6.33 -11.82 1.31
CA LEU A 163 5.52 -12.74 0.52
C LEU A 163 5.80 -12.59 -0.97
N SER A 164 5.41 -13.59 -1.74
CA SER A 164 5.40 -13.53 -3.19
C SER A 164 4.06 -14.00 -3.76
N GLY A 165 3.73 -13.52 -4.96
CA GLY A 165 2.47 -13.84 -5.61
C GLY A 165 2.43 -13.43 -7.08
N THR A 166 1.29 -13.70 -7.71
CA THR A 166 0.95 -13.13 -9.02
C THR A 166 -0.33 -12.32 -8.92
N MET A 167 -0.37 -11.19 -9.61
CA MET A 167 -1.58 -10.42 -9.86
C MET A 167 -1.97 -10.56 -11.33
N GLU A 168 -3.22 -10.91 -11.57
CA GLU A 168 -3.84 -10.96 -12.88
C GLU A 168 -4.87 -9.84 -12.99
N ALA A 169 -4.76 -9.00 -14.01
CA ALA A 169 -5.74 -7.96 -14.33
C ALA A 169 -6.38 -8.25 -15.69
N TYR A 170 -7.70 -8.13 -15.76
CA TYR A 170 -8.50 -8.48 -16.94
C TYR A 170 -9.29 -7.29 -17.43
N ASN A 171 -9.51 -7.19 -18.74
CA ASN A 171 -10.39 -6.18 -19.37
C ASN A 171 -10.05 -4.74 -18.94
N ILE A 172 -8.75 -4.45 -18.79
CA ILE A 172 -8.28 -3.13 -18.37
C ILE A 172 -8.76 -2.09 -19.40
N PRO A 173 -9.38 -0.96 -18.98
CA PRO A 173 -9.90 0.05 -19.90
C PRO A 173 -8.76 0.72 -20.69
N ASP A 174 -8.48 0.25 -21.90
CA ASP A 174 -7.59 0.91 -22.84
C ASP A 174 -8.43 1.66 -23.89
N LYS A 175 -8.36 2.99 -23.88
CA LYS A 175 -9.06 3.85 -24.87
C LYS A 175 -8.48 3.74 -26.28
N THR A 176 -7.31 3.10 -26.45
CA THR A 176 -6.60 3.00 -27.73
C THR A 176 -6.79 1.67 -28.45
N ALA A 177 -7.28 0.63 -27.76
CA ALA A 177 -7.50 -0.68 -28.32
C ALA A 177 -8.98 -0.91 -28.62
N THR A 178 -9.30 -1.24 -29.87
CA THR A 178 -10.62 -1.74 -30.31
C THR A 178 -10.98 -3.11 -29.73
N ASN A 179 -10.11 -3.71 -28.89
CA ASN A 179 -10.27 -5.04 -28.32
C ASN A 179 -10.30 -4.96 -26.79
N GLN A 180 -11.47 -5.20 -26.21
CA GLN A 180 -11.73 -5.21 -24.75
C GLN A 180 -11.13 -6.45 -24.02
N SER A 181 -10.00 -6.99 -24.46
CA SER A 181 -9.48 -8.30 -24.02
C SER A 181 -8.05 -8.25 -23.48
N ALA A 182 -7.64 -7.14 -22.85
CA ALA A 182 -6.34 -7.05 -22.21
C ALA A 182 -6.30 -7.91 -20.94
N HIS A 183 -5.51 -8.99 -20.98
CA HIS A 183 -5.17 -9.80 -19.81
C HIS A 183 -3.68 -9.66 -19.52
N ILE A 184 -3.36 -9.30 -18.28
CA ILE A 184 -1.99 -9.08 -17.82
C ILE A 184 -1.76 -9.87 -16.56
N ILE A 185 -0.59 -10.47 -16.49
CA ILE A 185 -0.11 -11.20 -15.32
C ILE A 185 1.23 -10.62 -14.92
N THR A 186 1.34 -10.23 -13.66
CA THR A 186 2.55 -9.68 -13.07
C THR A 186 2.94 -10.51 -11.86
N PHE A 187 4.24 -10.67 -11.65
CA PHE A 187 4.79 -11.19 -10.42
C PHE A 187 4.89 -10.04 -9.42
N LEU A 188 4.48 -10.29 -8.17
CA LEU A 188 4.57 -9.32 -7.09
C LEU A 188 5.33 -9.91 -5.89
N GLU A 189 5.99 -9.02 -5.18
CA GLU A 189 6.52 -9.27 -3.84
C GLU A 189 5.81 -8.36 -2.85
N GLY A 190 5.69 -8.81 -1.61
CA GLY A 190 5.10 -8.02 -0.54
C GLY A 190 5.97 -7.96 0.71
N GLU A 191 5.88 -6.84 1.41
CA GLU A 191 6.42 -6.61 2.75
C GLU A 191 5.26 -6.63 3.75
N ILE A 192 5.36 -7.45 4.80
CA ILE A 192 4.39 -7.49 5.90
C ILE A 192 4.87 -6.54 6.99
N ILE A 193 4.01 -5.59 7.39
CA ILE A 193 4.38 -4.58 8.39
C ILE A 193 4.38 -5.20 9.78
N ASP A 194 5.56 -5.28 10.39
CA ASP A 194 5.80 -5.83 11.72
C ASP A 194 6.38 -4.80 12.71
N PHE A 195 6.64 -3.56 12.24
CA PHE A 195 7.28 -2.47 12.99
C PHE A 195 8.74 -2.76 13.41
N HIS A 196 9.33 -3.88 12.97
CA HIS A 196 10.71 -4.26 13.25
C HIS A 196 11.52 -4.41 11.95
N THR A 197 11.10 -5.28 11.05
CA THR A 197 11.70 -5.45 9.73
C THR A 197 11.16 -4.40 8.76
N HIS A 198 9.84 -4.27 8.72
CA HIS A 198 9.09 -3.36 7.85
C HIS A 198 8.19 -2.49 8.71
N THR A 199 8.36 -1.18 8.60
CA THR A 199 7.54 -0.18 9.31
C THR A 199 6.55 0.49 8.35
N LEU A 200 5.65 1.34 8.85
CA LEU A 200 4.71 2.11 8.03
C LEU A 200 5.41 3.06 7.06
N GLU A 201 6.58 3.59 7.45
CA GLU A 201 7.41 4.39 6.56
C GLU A 201 7.97 3.54 5.42
N THR A 202 7.73 3.96 4.19
CA THR A 202 8.20 3.28 2.99
C THR A 202 9.69 3.58 2.77
N LYS A 203 10.52 2.54 2.73
CA LYS A 203 11.99 2.68 2.54
C LYS A 203 12.48 2.31 1.14
N ASN A 204 11.82 1.35 0.51
CA ASN A 204 12.31 0.72 -0.73
C ASN A 204 11.63 1.29 -2.01
N PHE A 205 10.65 2.17 -1.85
CA PHE A 205 9.88 2.75 -2.95
C PHE A 205 9.81 4.28 -2.80
N ASN A 206 9.47 4.98 -3.88
CA ASN A 206 9.51 6.44 -3.91
C ASN A 206 8.28 7.10 -3.27
N ALA A 207 8.03 6.83 -1.98
CA ALA A 207 6.99 7.45 -1.17
C ALA A 207 7.63 8.11 0.05
N SER A 208 7.26 9.36 0.34
CA SER A 208 7.71 10.05 1.55
C SER A 208 6.78 9.75 2.73
N PRO A 209 7.17 10.06 3.98
CA PRO A 209 6.29 9.94 5.13
C PRO A 209 4.96 10.72 4.99
N GLU A 210 4.94 11.83 4.23
CA GLU A 210 3.70 12.53 3.85
C GLU A 210 2.78 11.67 2.98
N VAL A 211 3.35 10.90 2.04
CA VAL A 211 2.57 10.00 1.20
C VAL A 211 2.06 8.82 2.04
N ASP A 212 2.93 8.23 2.86
CA ASP A 212 2.56 7.14 3.76
C ASP A 212 1.40 7.56 4.68
N SER A 213 1.46 8.75 5.28
CA SER A 213 0.38 9.24 6.15
C SER A 213 -0.94 9.44 5.42
N CYS A 214 -0.91 9.86 4.16
CA CYS A 214 -2.11 9.98 3.33
C CYS A 214 -2.68 8.62 2.95
N TYR A 215 -1.87 7.70 2.47
CA TYR A 215 -2.34 6.44 1.90
C TYR A 215 -2.76 5.42 2.96
N TRP A 216 -2.03 5.32 4.09
CA TRP A 216 -2.45 4.47 5.19
C TRP A 216 -3.80 4.89 5.78
N ARG A 217 -4.12 6.18 5.74
CA ARG A 217 -5.40 6.74 6.19
C ARG A 217 -6.59 6.32 5.34
N GLU A 218 -6.38 5.88 4.11
CA GLU A 218 -7.49 5.45 3.25
C GLU A 218 -7.87 3.98 3.48
N LEU A 219 -7.18 3.27 4.39
CA LEU A 219 -7.36 1.85 4.64
C LEU A 219 -7.78 1.58 6.08
N GLU A 220 -8.55 0.51 6.31
CA GLU A 220 -8.76 -0.03 7.65
C GLU A 220 -7.42 -0.47 8.28
N PRO A 221 -7.25 -0.28 9.60
CA PRO A 221 -8.23 0.23 10.56
C PRO A 221 -8.28 1.76 10.71
N PHE A 222 -7.57 2.51 9.85
CA PHE A 222 -7.35 3.94 10.02
C PHE A 222 -8.43 4.81 9.34
N GLN A 223 -9.08 4.33 8.29
CA GLN A 223 -10.02 5.11 7.46
C GLN A 223 -11.18 5.79 8.19
N SER A 224 -11.61 5.23 9.33
CA SER A 224 -12.70 5.77 10.14
C SER A 224 -12.22 6.65 11.30
N GLN A 225 -10.91 6.86 11.43
CA GLN A 225 -10.29 7.62 12.51
C GLN A 225 -9.81 8.99 12.04
N THR A 226 -9.86 9.96 12.93
CA THR A 226 -9.19 11.25 12.73
C THR A 226 -7.67 11.08 12.81
N PRO A 227 -6.86 11.99 12.20
CA PRO A 227 -5.40 11.88 12.28
C PRO A 227 -4.86 11.83 13.71
N ASP A 228 -5.45 12.58 14.65
CA ASP A 228 -5.05 12.55 16.06
C ASP A 228 -5.39 11.22 16.76
N GLU A 229 -6.49 10.56 16.40
CA GLU A 229 -6.82 9.21 16.89
C GLU A 229 -5.85 8.17 16.35
N ILE A 230 -5.46 8.29 15.08
CA ILE A 230 -4.45 7.42 14.48
C ILE A 230 -3.09 7.62 15.17
N VAL A 231 -2.69 8.87 15.42
CA VAL A 231 -1.46 9.17 16.17
C VAL A 231 -1.47 8.48 17.53
N LYS A 232 -2.55 8.63 18.32
CA LYS A 232 -2.69 7.98 19.63
C LYS A 232 -2.65 6.45 19.53
N SER A 233 -3.33 5.89 18.53
CA SER A 233 -3.37 4.45 18.26
C SER A 233 -1.98 3.90 17.91
N LEU A 234 -1.24 4.59 17.05
CA LEU A 234 0.08 4.16 16.57
C LEU A 234 1.18 4.23 17.62
N VAL A 235 1.04 5.06 18.65
CA VAL A 235 2.00 5.13 19.77
C VAL A 235 1.60 4.28 20.98
N SER A 236 0.49 3.53 20.89
CA SER A 236 -0.04 2.67 21.95
C SER A 236 0.32 1.20 21.71
N LYS A 237 1.10 0.59 22.61
CA LYS A 237 1.42 -0.85 22.58
C LYS A 237 0.16 -1.70 22.63
N LYS A 238 -0.78 -1.33 23.50
CA LYS A 238 -2.06 -2.02 23.67
C LYS A 238 -2.88 -1.97 22.40
N TRP A 239 -2.99 -0.81 21.76
CA TRP A 239 -3.74 -0.72 20.51
C TRP A 239 -3.09 -1.56 19.41
N LEU A 240 -1.76 -1.51 19.25
CA LEU A 240 -1.07 -2.35 18.25
C LEU A 240 -1.26 -3.85 18.51
N SER A 241 -1.13 -4.30 19.76
CA SER A 241 -1.18 -5.73 20.11
C SER A 241 -2.61 -6.29 20.23
N GLU A 242 -3.55 -5.50 20.73
CA GLU A 242 -4.92 -5.96 21.01
C GLU A 242 -5.91 -5.61 19.91
N THR A 243 -5.68 -4.53 19.15
CA THR A 243 -6.59 -4.08 18.09
C THR A 243 -6.01 -4.37 16.72
N LEU A 244 -4.86 -3.77 16.37
CA LEU A 244 -4.29 -3.91 15.03
C LEU A 244 -3.92 -5.37 14.74
N ALA A 245 -3.09 -5.98 15.57
CA ALA A 245 -2.57 -7.33 15.34
C ALA A 245 -3.67 -8.41 15.31
N LYS A 246 -4.80 -8.19 15.99
CA LYS A 246 -5.94 -9.12 16.02
C LYS A 246 -6.92 -8.90 14.87
N GLY A 247 -7.09 -7.67 14.41
CA GLY A 247 -8.07 -7.33 13.38
C GLY A 247 -7.49 -7.32 11.96
N TRP A 248 -6.24 -6.90 11.78
CA TRP A 248 -5.67 -6.63 10.45
C TRP A 248 -4.23 -7.10 10.28
N ILE A 249 -3.82 -7.21 9.02
CA ILE A 249 -2.41 -7.29 8.59
C ILE A 249 -2.19 -6.20 7.56
N LEU A 250 -1.24 -5.31 7.84
CA LEU A 250 -0.82 -4.26 6.91
C LEU A 250 0.34 -4.78 6.07
N MET A 251 0.38 -4.43 4.79
CA MET A 251 1.43 -4.82 3.87
C MET A 251 1.68 -3.76 2.81
N ARG A 252 2.80 -3.88 2.09
CA ARG A 252 3.02 -3.22 0.80
C ARG A 252 3.25 -4.25 -0.27
N TRP A 253 2.60 -4.15 -1.43
CA TRP A 253 2.82 -5.05 -2.57
C TRP A 253 3.44 -4.32 -3.75
N LYS A 254 4.51 -4.87 -4.31
CA LYS A 254 5.24 -4.33 -5.46
C LYS A 254 5.26 -5.34 -6.60
N GLU A 255 4.63 -4.98 -7.71
CA GLU A 255 4.77 -5.71 -8.97
C GLU A 255 6.20 -5.53 -9.50
N ARG A 256 6.88 -6.63 -9.84
CA ARG A 256 8.29 -6.63 -10.28
C ARG A 256 8.42 -6.78 -11.78
N CYS A 257 7.64 -7.68 -12.38
CA CYS A 257 7.74 -7.96 -13.81
C CYS A 257 6.45 -8.56 -14.36
N PHE A 258 6.31 -8.49 -15.68
CA PHE A 258 5.25 -9.16 -16.41
C PHE A 258 5.64 -10.63 -16.66
N VAL A 259 4.77 -11.56 -16.26
CA VAL A 259 5.00 -13.01 -16.39
C VAL A 259 4.77 -13.48 -17.82
N SER A 260 3.81 -12.89 -18.53
CA SER A 260 3.51 -13.24 -19.93
C SER A 260 3.89 -12.10 -20.89
N PRO A 261 4.54 -12.38 -22.04
CA PRO A 261 4.77 -11.43 -23.12
C PRO A 261 3.46 -11.15 -23.87
N SER A 262 2.51 -10.49 -23.21
CA SER A 262 1.30 -10.02 -23.88
C SER A 262 1.61 -8.75 -24.68
N HIS A 263 1.14 -8.68 -25.92
CA HIS A 263 1.19 -7.46 -26.74
C HIS A 263 0.22 -6.37 -26.23
N SER A 264 -0.58 -6.66 -25.20
CA SER A 264 -1.53 -5.77 -24.52
C SER A 264 -0.88 -4.86 -23.45
N ARG A 265 0.45 -4.79 -23.39
CA ARG A 265 1.22 -3.96 -22.45
C ARG A 265 1.22 -2.46 -22.79
N GLN A 266 0.59 -2.05 -23.88
CA GLN A 266 0.71 -0.67 -24.37
C GLN A 266 0.07 0.30 -23.38
N GLY A 267 0.90 1.14 -22.76
CA GLY A 267 0.43 2.15 -21.82
C GLY A 267 -0.13 1.56 -20.53
N LEU A 268 0.53 0.56 -19.95
CA LEU A 268 0.30 0.12 -18.57
C LEU A 268 1.61 0.16 -17.81
N THR A 269 1.57 0.76 -16.62
CA THR A 269 2.75 0.89 -15.75
C THR A 269 2.57 0.05 -14.50
N ILE A 270 3.66 -0.62 -14.12
CA ILE A 270 3.80 -1.35 -12.85
C ILE A 270 4.89 -0.69 -11.99
N SER A 271 5.19 0.60 -12.23
CA SER A 271 6.23 1.34 -11.52
C SER A 271 5.91 1.55 -10.04
N GLY A 272 4.62 1.72 -9.73
CA GLY A 272 4.12 1.94 -8.39
C GLY A 272 4.10 0.69 -7.52
N PHE A 273 3.48 0.84 -6.36
CA PHE A 273 3.22 -0.22 -5.39
C PHE A 273 1.86 0.01 -4.73
N TYR A 274 1.37 -0.98 -3.98
CA TYR A 274 0.11 -0.91 -3.27
C TYR A 274 0.37 -0.86 -1.77
N TYR A 275 -0.31 0.05 -1.07
CA TYR A 275 -0.59 -0.11 0.35
C TYR A 275 -1.73 -1.11 0.49
N ILE A 276 -1.61 -2.07 1.40
CA ILE A 276 -2.57 -3.17 1.54
C ILE A 276 -2.95 -3.35 3.01
N SER A 277 -4.23 -3.58 3.26
CA SER A 277 -4.75 -4.05 4.54
C SER A 277 -5.60 -5.30 4.31
N ILE A 278 -5.29 -6.37 5.04
CA ILE A 278 -6.11 -7.57 5.10
C ILE A 278 -6.83 -7.61 6.43
N ARG A 279 -8.16 -7.71 6.39
CA ARG A 279 -8.98 -7.96 7.57
C ARG A 279 -8.96 -9.45 7.92
N ARG A 280 -8.59 -9.78 9.15
CA ARG A 280 -8.45 -11.16 9.61
C ARG A 280 -9.80 -11.87 9.76
N GLU A 281 -10.86 -11.13 10.06
CA GLU A 281 -12.19 -11.67 10.30
C GLU A 281 -12.74 -12.44 9.08
N ASP A 282 -12.59 -11.88 7.88
CA ASP A 282 -13.20 -12.41 6.65
C ASP A 282 -12.23 -12.52 5.47
N GLY A 283 -10.97 -12.11 5.64
CA GLY A 283 -9.96 -12.14 4.60
C GLY A 283 -10.11 -11.05 3.55
N HIS A 284 -10.99 -10.07 3.77
CA HIS A 284 -11.15 -8.93 2.87
C HIS A 284 -9.83 -8.17 2.71
N ILE A 285 -9.47 -7.83 1.47
CA ILE A 285 -8.31 -7.04 1.13
C ILE A 285 -8.76 -5.70 0.58
N ALA A 286 -8.35 -4.62 1.25
CA ALA A 286 -8.43 -3.26 0.73
C ALA A 286 -7.01 -2.76 0.43
N GLY A 287 -6.86 -2.01 -0.66
CA GLY A 287 -5.55 -1.50 -1.06
C GLY A 287 -5.60 -0.24 -1.89
N MET A 288 -4.54 0.56 -1.80
CA MET A 288 -4.36 1.79 -2.56
C MET A 288 -3.09 1.73 -3.39
N TYR A 289 -3.23 1.84 -4.71
CA TYR A 289 -2.09 1.96 -5.61
C TYR A 289 -1.50 3.37 -5.57
N TYR A 290 -0.19 3.44 -5.40
CA TYR A 290 0.59 4.66 -5.45
C TYR A 290 1.68 4.58 -6.53
N ASP A 291 1.64 5.55 -7.43
CA ASP A 291 2.71 5.85 -8.39
C ASP A 291 2.74 7.36 -8.63
N PRO A 292 3.88 8.05 -8.43
CA PRO A 292 3.98 9.50 -8.68
C PRO A 292 3.59 9.92 -10.10
N GLY A 293 3.71 9.01 -11.07
CA GLY A 293 3.37 9.23 -12.48
C GLY A 293 1.91 8.94 -12.86
N SER A 294 1.10 8.41 -11.94
CA SER A 294 -0.27 7.94 -12.20
C SER A 294 -1.31 8.80 -11.48
N SER A 295 -2.60 8.58 -11.83
CA SER A 295 -3.70 9.11 -11.03
C SER A 295 -3.63 8.53 -9.61
N PRO A 296 -3.71 9.36 -8.55
CA PRO A 296 -3.61 8.91 -7.18
C PRO A 296 -4.85 8.10 -6.76
N TYR A 297 -4.75 7.39 -5.64
CA TYR A 297 -5.87 6.71 -4.98
C TYR A 297 -6.68 5.79 -5.91
N GLN A 298 -5.98 4.94 -6.67
CA GLN A 298 -6.65 3.84 -7.37
C GLN A 298 -6.85 2.72 -6.35
N GLU A 299 -8.10 2.34 -6.16
CA GLU A 299 -8.52 1.39 -5.14
C GLU A 299 -8.43 -0.04 -5.65
N LEU A 300 -7.93 -0.94 -4.81
CA LEU A 300 -7.92 -2.38 -5.01
C LEU A 300 -8.79 -3.02 -3.93
N THR A 301 -9.83 -3.73 -4.34
CA THR A 301 -10.71 -4.46 -3.42
C THR A 301 -10.75 -5.93 -3.82
N LEU A 302 -10.39 -6.84 -2.90
CA LEU A 302 -10.39 -8.28 -3.16
C LEU A 302 -11.04 -9.05 -2.01
N ASN A 303 -11.66 -10.18 -2.33
CA ASN A 303 -12.20 -11.14 -1.35
C ASN A 303 -11.58 -12.52 -1.58
N PRO A 304 -11.44 -13.35 -0.53
CA PRO A 304 -10.89 -14.69 -0.68
C PRO A 304 -11.81 -15.55 -1.54
N VAL A 305 -11.23 -16.28 -2.49
CA VAL A 305 -11.95 -17.26 -3.30
C VAL A 305 -12.03 -18.56 -2.50
N LEU A 306 -13.14 -18.73 -1.78
CA LEU A 306 -13.45 -19.97 -1.08
C LEU A 306 -13.80 -21.05 -2.10
N LYS A 307 -12.82 -21.83 -2.54
CA LYS A 307 -13.12 -23.01 -3.35
C LYS A 307 -13.89 -24.01 -2.48
N GLU A 308 -15.05 -24.43 -2.94
CA GLU A 308 -15.69 -25.66 -2.46
C GLU A 308 -14.70 -26.82 -2.70
N ARG A 309 -13.95 -27.20 -1.66
CA ARG A 309 -13.08 -28.38 -1.61
C ARG A 309 -12.04 -28.47 -2.74
N MET A 310 -10.91 -27.76 -2.60
CA MET A 310 -9.58 -28.26 -2.97
C MET A 310 -8.52 -27.21 -2.62
N ALA A 311 -7.84 -27.40 -1.50
CA ALA A 311 -6.57 -26.75 -1.22
C ALA A 311 -5.50 -27.42 -2.10
N PHE A 312 -4.69 -26.63 -2.81
CA PHE A 312 -3.49 -27.18 -3.43
C PHE A 312 -2.52 -27.59 -2.32
N PRO A 313 -1.77 -28.70 -2.48
CA PRO A 313 -0.76 -29.09 -1.50
C PRO A 313 0.29 -27.98 -1.40
N ALA A 314 0.60 -27.56 -0.17
CA ALA A 314 1.77 -26.74 0.09
C ALA A 314 3.02 -27.57 -0.23
N TYR A 315 3.92 -27.03 -1.04
CA TYR A 315 5.23 -27.62 -1.33
C TYR A 315 6.32 -26.71 -0.78
N SER A 316 7.35 -27.31 -0.20
CA SER A 316 8.55 -26.61 0.24
C SER A 316 9.75 -27.20 -0.50
N PHE A 317 10.61 -26.36 -1.05
CA PHE A 317 11.90 -26.80 -1.56
C PHE A 317 12.92 -26.77 -0.43
N ARG A 318 13.79 -27.79 -0.36
CA ARG A 318 14.92 -27.87 0.57
C ARG A 318 16.20 -27.43 -0.13
#